data_AF-A0A2G9RJN3-F1
#
_entry.id   AF-A0A2G9RJN3-F1
#
_cell.length_a   1.000
_cell.length_b   1.000
_cell.length_c   1.000
_cell.angle_alpha   90.00
_cell.angle_beta   90.00
_cell.angle_gamma   90.00
#
_symmetry.space_group_name_H-M   'P 1'
#
loop_
_entity.id
_entity.type
_entity.pdbx_description
1 polymer ?
#
loop_
_entity_poly.entity_id
_entity_poly.type
_entity_poly.pdbx_seq_one_letter_code
_entity_poly.pdbx_strand_id
1 'polypeptide(L)'
;LSGFTSDPREVCSCLYDLETNIYLEGLFNLIQQRTEFPVTENVQTVPPPYVVRIIMIYSRPATQPQLTLTENMKKMLQCPYFFLDVVYIHNGSEEEDMSWKDVFGFFSSLDPKGTSYKYEVSITGSALELHNCMARLLAHPLQRPFQSHASYSLLEEEEESTEGEVTV
;
A
#
# COMPACT_ATOMS: atom_id res chain seq x y z
N LEU A 1 -15.16 -13.56 6.17
CA LEU A 1 -13.71 -13.23 6.27
C LEU A 1 -13.08 -14.12 7.34
N SER A 2 -12.11 -14.93 6.94
CA SER A 2 -11.26 -15.70 7.86
C SER A 2 -10.51 -14.73 8.81
N GLY A 3 -10.16 -15.20 10.01
CA GLY A 3 -9.33 -14.44 10.93
C GLY A 3 -7.90 -14.26 10.42
N PHE A 4 -6.98 -13.83 11.28
CA PHE A 4 -5.55 -13.90 10.97
C PHE A 4 -5.16 -15.35 10.73
N THR A 5 -4.63 -15.63 9.55
CA THR A 5 -4.29 -16.98 9.10
C THR A 5 -2.98 -16.96 8.33
N SER A 6 -2.20 -18.02 8.48
CA SER A 6 -1.01 -18.28 7.65
C SER A 6 -1.32 -19.17 6.46
N ASP A 7 -2.57 -19.66 6.32
CA ASP A 7 -3.00 -20.46 5.18
C ASP A 7 -3.55 -19.55 4.07
N PRO A 8 -2.82 -19.35 2.96
CA PRO A 8 -3.28 -18.49 1.87
C PRO A 8 -4.55 -19.00 1.19
N ARG A 9 -4.88 -20.30 1.31
CA ARG A 9 -6.05 -20.90 0.66
C ARG A 9 -7.36 -20.33 1.22
N GLU A 10 -7.40 -20.02 2.52
CA GLU A 10 -8.56 -19.40 3.16
C GLU A 10 -8.81 -17.99 2.61
N VAL A 11 -7.74 -17.21 2.45
CA VAL A 11 -7.80 -15.86 1.87
C VAL A 11 -8.25 -15.94 0.42
N CYS A 12 -7.62 -16.79 -0.40
CA CYS A 12 -8.00 -16.98 -1.80
C CYS A 12 -9.46 -17.40 -1.95
N SER A 13 -9.97 -18.26 -1.07
CA SER A 13 -11.38 -18.68 -1.10
C SER A 13 -12.33 -17.52 -0.82
N CYS A 14 -11.98 -16.61 0.10
CA CYS A 14 -12.80 -15.42 0.39
C CYS A 14 -12.77 -14.37 -0.73
N LEU A 15 -11.70 -14.30 -1.53
CA LEU A 15 -11.55 -13.26 -2.57
C LEU A 15 -12.60 -13.35 -3.69
N TYR A 16 -13.16 -14.53 -3.92
CA TYR A 16 -14.17 -14.73 -4.97
C TYR A 16 -15.60 -14.43 -4.50
N ASP A 17 -15.81 -14.11 -3.22
CA ASP A 17 -17.12 -13.88 -2.60
C ASP A 17 -17.08 -12.58 -1.77
N LEU A 18 -16.91 -11.45 -2.46
CA LEU A 18 -16.76 -10.12 -1.84
C LEU A 18 -17.96 -9.21 -2.17
N GLU A 19 -18.52 -8.59 -1.13
CA GLU A 19 -19.44 -7.46 -1.26
C GLU A 19 -18.70 -6.12 -1.12
N THR A 20 -19.10 -5.12 -1.90
CA THR A 20 -18.35 -3.85 -2.10
C THR A 20 -18.71 -2.73 -1.12
N ASN A 21 -18.79 -3.02 0.18
CA ASN A 21 -19.07 -2.01 1.21
C ASN A 21 -18.01 -2.03 2.32
N ILE A 22 -17.10 -1.06 2.31
CA ILE A 22 -16.06 -0.92 3.35
C ILE A 22 -16.08 0.50 3.89
N TYR A 23 -16.14 0.61 5.22
CA TYR A 23 -16.06 1.84 5.97
C TYR A 23 -14.67 1.96 6.64
N LEU A 24 -13.90 2.99 6.29
CA LEU A 24 -12.50 3.14 6.70
C LEU A 24 -12.35 3.22 8.23
N GLU A 25 -13.18 3.99 8.92
CA GLU A 25 -13.12 4.07 10.38
C GLU A 25 -13.43 2.71 11.04
N GLY A 26 -14.39 1.95 10.49
CA GLY A 26 -14.67 0.59 10.91
C GLY A 26 -13.49 -0.36 10.72
N LEU A 27 -12.73 -0.21 9.63
CA LEU A 27 -11.50 -0.97 9.38
C LEU A 27 -10.45 -0.71 10.48
N PHE A 28 -10.14 0.56 10.75
CA PHE A 28 -9.18 0.95 11.78
C PHE A 28 -9.56 0.44 13.18
N ASN A 29 -10.85 0.56 13.53
CA ASN A 29 -11.36 0.03 14.79
C ASN A 29 -11.26 -1.50 14.85
N LEU A 30 -11.56 -2.20 13.75
CA LEU A 30 -11.43 -3.66 13.68
C LEU A 30 -9.98 -4.12 13.85
N ILE A 31 -9.03 -3.45 13.20
CA ILE A 31 -7.60 -3.75 13.35
C ILE A 31 -7.18 -3.57 14.80
N GLN A 32 -7.55 -2.46 15.42
CA GLN A 32 -7.22 -2.21 16.82
C GLN A 32 -7.83 -3.26 17.76
N GLN A 33 -9.05 -3.73 17.49
CA GLN A 33 -9.71 -4.76 18.31
C GLN A 33 -9.12 -6.15 18.10
N ARG A 34 -8.51 -6.42 16.95
CA ARG A 34 -8.05 -7.76 16.56
C ARG A 34 -6.54 -7.93 16.69
N THR A 35 -5.79 -6.86 16.76
CA THR A 35 -4.32 -6.88 16.72
C THR A 35 -3.71 -6.13 17.89
N GLU A 36 -2.81 -6.79 18.60
CA GLU A 36 -1.90 -6.12 19.54
C GLU A 36 -0.67 -5.62 18.79
N PHE A 37 -0.15 -4.44 19.17
CA PHE A 37 1.07 -3.90 18.56
C PHE A 37 2.29 -4.35 19.35
N PRO A 38 3.35 -4.83 18.68
CA PRO A 38 4.54 -5.30 19.37
C PRO A 38 5.27 -4.12 20.02
N VAL A 39 5.86 -4.38 21.18
CA VAL A 39 6.68 -3.42 21.93
C VAL A 39 8.03 -4.08 22.21
N THR A 40 9.09 -3.29 22.11
CA THR A 40 10.47 -3.71 22.39
C THR A 40 11.12 -2.72 23.34
N GLU A 41 12.10 -3.15 24.12
CA GLU A 41 12.87 -2.28 25.01
C GLU A 41 13.59 -1.15 24.25
N ASN A 42 14.14 -1.47 23.07
CA ASN A 42 14.80 -0.49 22.20
C ASN A 42 14.49 -0.77 20.73
N VAL A 43 13.73 0.15 20.13
CA VAL A 43 13.23 0.03 18.75
C VAL A 43 14.32 0.07 17.68
N GLN A 44 15.51 0.58 18.02
CA GLN A 44 16.64 0.74 17.07
C GLN A 44 17.53 -0.49 17.00
N THR A 45 17.51 -1.37 18.02
CA THR A 45 18.47 -2.47 18.14
C THR A 45 17.83 -3.82 18.37
N VAL A 46 16.63 -3.86 18.94
CA VAL A 46 15.90 -5.11 19.21
C VAL A 46 14.84 -5.29 18.13
N PRO A 47 14.92 -6.35 17.30
CA PRO A 47 13.88 -6.63 16.33
C PRO A 47 12.58 -7.04 17.03
N PRO A 48 11.40 -6.62 16.54
CA PRO A 48 10.13 -7.03 17.12
C PRO A 48 9.84 -8.50 16.80
N PRO A 49 8.98 -9.18 17.58
CA PRO A 49 8.58 -10.56 17.30
C PRO A 49 7.74 -10.70 16.01
N TYR A 50 7.07 -9.63 15.59
CA TYR A 50 6.31 -9.54 14.33
C TYR A 50 6.14 -8.09 13.92
N VAL A 51 5.60 -7.85 12.72
CA VAL A 51 5.19 -6.52 12.23
C VAL A 51 3.74 -6.57 11.79
N VAL A 52 3.03 -5.44 11.90
CA VAL A 52 1.65 -5.32 11.42
C VAL A 52 1.66 -4.43 10.18
N ARG A 53 1.22 -4.99 9.06
CA ARG A 53 1.15 -4.28 7.79
C ARG A 53 -0.24 -4.41 7.19
N ILE A 54 -0.75 -3.29 6.71
CA ILE A 54 -1.99 -3.24 5.93
C ILE A 54 -1.61 -2.82 4.52
N ILE A 55 -2.16 -3.54 3.54
CA ILE A 55 -2.14 -3.15 2.14
C ILE A 55 -3.57 -2.74 1.79
N MET A 56 -3.79 -1.45 1.63
CA MET A 56 -5.10 -0.90 1.31
C MET A 56 -5.21 -0.60 -0.18
N ILE A 57 -6.13 -1.28 -0.85
CA ILE A 57 -6.50 -0.98 -2.24
C ILE A 57 -7.77 -0.12 -2.19
N TYR A 58 -7.67 1.13 -2.61
CA TYR A 58 -8.77 2.10 -2.56
C TYR A 58 -9.14 2.54 -3.97
N SER A 59 -10.41 2.40 -4.36
CA SER A 59 -10.88 2.67 -5.75
C SER A 59 -12.17 3.50 -5.82
N ARG A 60 -12.53 4.21 -4.74
CA ARG A 60 -13.76 5.02 -4.73
C ARG A 60 -13.55 6.30 -5.55
N PRO A 61 -14.63 6.88 -6.13
CA PRO A 61 -14.59 8.25 -6.63
C PRO A 61 -14.01 9.19 -5.57
N ALA A 62 -13.40 10.30 -6.00
CA ALA A 62 -12.75 11.29 -5.15
C ALA A 62 -13.78 12.05 -4.30
N THR A 63 -14.37 11.34 -3.36
CA THR A 63 -15.07 11.87 -2.20
C THR A 63 -14.08 11.89 -1.05
N GLN A 64 -14.07 12.97 -0.26
CA GLN A 64 -13.22 13.08 0.92
C GLN A 64 -13.39 11.81 1.80
N PRO A 65 -12.30 11.06 2.09
CA PRO A 65 -12.38 9.94 3.00
C PRO A 65 -12.89 10.46 4.34
N GLN A 66 -14.10 10.05 4.75
CA GLN A 66 -14.66 10.42 6.04
C GLN A 66 -13.94 9.63 7.13
N LEU A 67 -12.75 10.11 7.50
CA LEU A 67 -11.94 9.51 8.55
C LEU A 67 -11.55 10.57 9.56
N THR A 68 -12.15 10.49 10.75
CA THR A 68 -11.71 11.30 11.89
C THR A 68 -10.67 10.49 12.66
N LEU A 69 -9.42 10.97 12.65
CA LEU A 69 -8.32 10.29 13.35
C LEU A 69 -8.52 10.37 14.87
N THR A 70 -8.90 9.25 15.47
CA THR A 70 -8.92 9.11 16.93
C THR A 70 -7.51 9.08 17.50
N GLU A 71 -7.35 9.38 18.78
CA GLU A 71 -6.05 9.30 19.46
C GLU A 71 -5.42 7.91 19.40
N ASN A 72 -6.24 6.86 19.40
CA ASN A 72 -5.76 5.49 19.26
C ASN A 72 -5.22 5.22 17.86
N MET A 73 -5.90 5.70 16.82
CA MET A 73 -5.41 5.60 15.45
C MET A 73 -4.09 6.35 15.28
N LYS A 74 -3.96 7.54 15.88
CA LYS A 74 -2.68 8.28 15.85
C LYS A 74 -1.55 7.49 16.52
N LYS A 75 -1.79 6.89 17.69
CA LYS A 75 -0.80 6.02 18.37
C LYS A 75 -0.42 4.82 17.51
N MET A 76 -1.40 4.22 16.82
CA MET A 76 -1.15 3.12 15.90
C MET A 76 -0.27 3.56 14.73
N LEU A 77 -0.59 4.68 14.08
CA LEU A 77 0.20 5.23 12.97
C LEU A 77 1.63 5.60 13.41
N GLN A 78 1.82 5.99 14.67
CA GLN A 78 3.12 6.27 15.28
C GLN A 78 3.91 5.01 15.69
N CYS A 79 3.29 3.83 15.78
CA CYS A 79 3.99 2.60 16.14
C CYS A 79 5.07 2.27 15.08
N PRO A 80 6.34 2.04 15.48
CA PRO A 80 7.43 1.77 14.53
C PRO A 80 7.26 0.46 13.75
N TYR A 81 6.42 -0.44 14.25
CA TYR A 81 6.17 -1.76 13.68
C TYR A 81 4.82 -1.88 12.97
N PHE A 82 4.14 -0.75 12.77
CA PHE A 82 2.91 -0.63 12.00
C PHE A 82 3.16 0.08 10.66
N PHE A 83 2.64 -0.48 9.58
CA PHE A 83 2.81 0.03 8.21
C PHE A 83 1.46 0.06 7.47
N LEU A 84 1.16 1.15 6.78
CA LEU A 84 -0.06 1.32 5.98
C LEU A 84 0.31 1.64 4.54
N ASP A 85 0.45 0.60 3.73
CA ASP A 85 0.69 0.77 2.31
C ASP A 85 -0.62 0.98 1.56
N VAL A 86 -0.58 1.84 0.54
CA VAL A 86 -1.78 2.27 -0.19
C VAL A 86 -1.56 2.10 -1.68
N VAL A 87 -2.54 1.49 -2.34
CA VAL A 87 -2.70 1.51 -3.80
C VAL A 87 -4.01 2.24 -4.09
N TYR A 88 -3.92 3.46 -4.59
CA TYR A 88 -5.06 4.28 -4.94
C TYR A 88 -5.36 4.17 -6.43
N ILE A 89 -6.53 3.62 -6.76
CA ILE A 89 -7.03 3.50 -8.12
C ILE A 89 -7.99 4.65 -8.38
N HIS A 90 -7.64 5.56 -9.28
CA HIS A 90 -8.45 6.75 -9.59
C HIS A 90 -8.95 6.71 -11.03
N ASN A 91 -10.05 7.40 -11.31
CA ASN A 91 -10.58 7.56 -12.68
C ASN A 91 -9.86 8.65 -13.49
N GLY A 92 -8.99 9.45 -12.84
CA GLY A 92 -8.26 10.54 -13.49
C GLY A 92 -9.14 11.74 -13.85
N SER A 93 -10.42 11.70 -13.47
CA SER A 93 -11.32 12.83 -13.65
C SER A 93 -10.90 13.97 -12.71
N GLU A 94 -10.77 15.17 -13.27
CA GLU A 94 -10.65 16.41 -12.48
C GLU A 94 -12.03 17.09 -12.31
N GLU A 95 -13.11 16.48 -12.81
CA GLU A 95 -14.49 17.03 -12.75
C GLU A 95 -15.23 16.73 -11.42
N GLU A 96 -14.54 16.18 -10.43
CA GLU A 96 -15.12 15.81 -9.13
C GLU A 96 -14.89 16.90 -8.07
N ASP A 97 -15.72 16.91 -7.01
CA ASP A 97 -15.66 17.91 -5.93
C ASP A 97 -14.29 18.00 -5.23
N MET A 98 -13.50 16.92 -5.27
CA MET A 98 -12.12 16.84 -4.81
C MET A 98 -11.26 16.22 -5.91
N SER A 99 -10.04 16.72 -6.10
CA SER A 99 -9.14 16.08 -7.05
C SER A 99 -8.65 14.74 -6.49
N TRP A 100 -8.36 13.78 -7.37
CA TRP A 100 -7.71 12.53 -6.96
C TRP A 100 -6.38 12.79 -6.23
N LYS A 101 -5.70 13.92 -6.51
CA LYS A 101 -4.48 14.35 -5.82
C LYS A 101 -4.74 14.68 -4.36
N ASP A 102 -5.89 15.27 -4.03
CA ASP A 102 -6.25 15.59 -2.65
C ASP A 102 -6.50 14.32 -1.83
N VAL A 103 -7.18 13.32 -2.43
CA VAL A 103 -7.39 12.00 -1.81
C VAL A 103 -6.06 11.28 -1.61
N PHE A 104 -5.17 11.31 -2.60
CA PHE A 104 -3.83 10.74 -2.50
C PHE A 104 -2.97 11.46 -1.45
N GLY A 105 -3.07 12.79 -1.37
CA GLY A 105 -2.44 13.62 -0.35
C GLY A 105 -2.94 13.28 1.06
N PHE A 106 -4.25 13.03 1.21
CA PHE A 106 -4.81 12.55 2.47
C PHE A 106 -4.18 11.22 2.91
N PHE A 107 -4.07 10.21 2.04
CA PHE A 107 -3.42 8.96 2.40
C PHE A 107 -1.94 9.15 2.74
N SER A 108 -1.27 10.07 2.05
CA SER A 108 0.11 10.45 2.37
C SER A 108 0.24 11.05 3.77
N SER A 109 -0.76 11.81 4.24
CA SER A 109 -0.78 12.37 5.60
C SER A 109 -0.92 11.33 6.71
N LEU A 110 -1.38 10.11 6.38
CA LEU A 110 -1.50 9.00 7.33
C LEU A 110 -0.16 8.30 7.62
N ASP A 111 0.91 8.64 6.89
CA ASP A 111 2.23 8.02 7.05
C ASP A 111 3.28 9.04 7.58
N PRO A 112 3.19 9.44 8.87
CA PRO A 112 4.07 10.47 9.44
C PRO A 112 5.56 10.04 9.45
N LYS A 113 5.85 8.75 9.31
CA LYS A 113 7.21 8.20 9.32
C LYS A 113 7.85 8.15 7.93
N GLY A 114 7.05 8.28 6.87
CA GLY A 114 7.51 8.12 5.48
C GLY A 114 7.93 6.70 5.11
N THR A 115 7.61 5.70 5.93
CA THR A 115 8.04 4.30 5.73
C THR A 115 7.01 3.46 4.98
N SER A 116 5.83 4.01 4.70
CA SER A 116 4.78 3.32 3.96
C SER A 116 4.86 3.63 2.46
N TYR A 117 4.68 2.61 1.63
CA TYR A 117 4.70 2.74 0.18
C TYR A 117 3.30 3.11 -0.31
N LYS A 118 3.25 4.08 -1.22
CA LYS A 118 2.02 4.67 -1.74
C LYS A 118 2.10 4.69 -3.26
N TYR A 119 1.13 4.08 -3.92
CA TYR A 119 1.04 4.03 -5.38
C TYR A 119 -0.31 4.54 -5.85
N GLU A 120 -0.29 5.27 -6.94
CA GLU A 120 -1.45 5.70 -7.70
C GLU A 120 -1.51 4.93 -9.03
N VAL A 121 -2.70 4.50 -9.42
CA VAL A 121 -2.96 3.78 -10.68
C VAL A 121 -4.22 4.35 -11.30
N SER A 122 -4.18 4.64 -12.61
CA SER A 122 -5.40 5.03 -13.32
C SER A 122 -6.26 3.81 -13.63
N ILE A 123 -7.57 3.91 -13.45
CA ILE A 123 -8.53 2.86 -13.86
C ILE A 123 -8.55 2.66 -15.38
N THR A 124 -8.17 3.69 -16.13
CA THR A 124 -8.01 3.63 -17.59
C THR A 124 -6.63 3.14 -18.02
N GLY A 125 -5.71 2.94 -17.06
CA GLY A 125 -4.36 2.45 -17.29
C GLY A 125 -4.31 0.94 -17.54
N SER A 126 -3.10 0.44 -17.82
CA SER A 126 -2.89 -1.00 -18.01
C SER A 126 -2.97 -1.74 -16.68
N ALA A 127 -3.60 -2.92 -16.67
CA ALA A 127 -3.57 -3.82 -15.52
C ALA A 127 -2.12 -4.19 -15.10
N LEU A 128 -1.16 -4.10 -16.01
CA LEU A 128 0.27 -4.31 -15.72
C LEU A 128 0.78 -3.36 -14.62
N GLU A 129 0.33 -2.11 -14.61
CA GLU A 129 0.76 -1.12 -13.60
C GLU A 129 0.33 -1.55 -12.19
N LEU A 130 -0.90 -2.06 -12.05
CA LEU A 130 -1.40 -2.60 -10.80
C LEU A 130 -0.56 -3.81 -10.35
N HIS A 131 -0.28 -4.75 -11.25
CA HIS A 131 0.54 -5.92 -10.93
C HIS A 131 1.97 -5.53 -10.52
N ASN A 132 2.57 -4.57 -11.22
CA ASN A 132 3.88 -4.03 -10.87
C ASN A 132 3.88 -3.41 -9.47
N CYS A 133 2.84 -2.64 -9.12
CA CYS A 133 2.69 -2.07 -7.78
C CYS A 133 2.59 -3.18 -6.71
N MET A 134 1.75 -4.20 -6.94
CA MET A 134 1.62 -5.32 -6.02
C MET A 134 2.92 -6.11 -5.84
N ALA A 135 3.69 -6.28 -6.92
CA ALA A 135 5.01 -6.93 -6.85
C ALA A 135 6.01 -6.13 -6.00
N ARG A 136 6.05 -4.81 -6.16
CA ARG A 136 6.91 -3.93 -5.33
C ARG A 136 6.55 -3.99 -3.85
N LEU A 137 5.27 -4.19 -3.55
CA LEU A 137 4.76 -4.38 -2.19
C LEU A 137 5.12 -5.76 -1.60
N LEU A 138 5.77 -6.68 -2.29
CA LEU A 138 6.24 -7.93 -1.66
C LEU A 138 7.40 -7.70 -0.67
N ALA A 139 8.12 -6.59 -0.79
CA ALA A 139 9.26 -6.29 0.06
C ALA A 139 8.85 -6.15 1.55
N HIS A 140 9.63 -6.77 2.44
CA HIS A 140 9.39 -6.71 3.89
C HIS A 140 9.53 -5.26 4.40
N PRO A 141 8.58 -4.73 5.21
CA PRO A 141 8.54 -3.31 5.55
C PRO A 141 9.75 -2.81 6.34
N LEU A 142 10.40 -3.66 7.14
CA LEU A 142 11.64 -3.31 7.87
C LEU A 142 12.92 -3.47 7.03
N GLN A 143 12.85 -4.07 5.84
CA GLN A 143 14.02 -4.35 4.99
C GLN A 143 14.03 -3.56 3.69
N ARG A 144 12.87 -3.04 3.27
CA ARG A 144 12.78 -2.18 2.09
C ARG A 144 13.36 -0.79 2.39
N PRO A 145 13.99 -0.14 1.39
CA PRO A 145 14.40 1.25 1.54
C PRO A 145 13.18 2.18 1.52
N PHE A 146 13.38 3.48 1.73
CA PHE A 146 12.36 4.47 1.39
C PHE A 146 11.94 4.33 -0.08
N GLN A 147 10.66 4.58 -0.37
CA GLN A 147 10.10 4.38 -1.72
C GLN A 147 10.87 5.18 -2.79
N SER A 148 11.35 6.38 -2.45
CA SER A 148 12.16 7.24 -3.31
C SER A 148 13.52 6.64 -3.70
N HIS A 149 14.01 5.64 -2.96
CA HIS A 149 15.28 4.96 -3.22
C HIS A 149 15.10 3.56 -3.81
N ALA A 150 13.87 3.08 -3.96
CA ALA A 150 13.60 1.78 -4.55
C ALA A 150 13.72 1.84 -6.08
N SER A 151 14.69 1.12 -6.64
CA SER A 151 14.85 0.93 -8.08
C SER A 151 14.91 -0.56 -8.40
N TYR A 152 14.31 -0.95 -9.51
CA TYR A 152 14.16 -2.36 -9.92
C TYR A 152 14.79 -2.65 -11.28
N SER A 153 15.07 -1.63 -12.09
CA SER A 153 15.78 -1.74 -13.36
C SER A 153 17.28 -1.63 -13.11
N LEU A 154 17.89 -2.73 -12.65
CA LEU A 154 19.33 -2.80 -12.37
C LEU A 154 20.13 -3.37 -13.55
N LEU A 155 19.45 -4.01 -14.50
CA LEU A 155 20.05 -4.45 -15.73
C LEU A 155 20.08 -3.26 -16.69
N GLU A 156 21.23 -3.04 -17.33
CA GLU A 156 21.31 -2.14 -18.46
C GLU A 156 20.32 -2.63 -19.51
N GLU A 157 19.55 -1.72 -20.10
CA GLU A 157 18.84 -2.03 -21.33
C GLU A 157 19.93 -2.41 -22.32
N GLU A 158 20.00 -3.69 -22.72
CA GLU A 158 20.89 -4.10 -23.80
C GLU A 158 20.58 -3.15 -24.96
N GLU A 159 21.52 -2.24 -25.27
CA GLU A 159 21.41 -1.41 -26.45
C GLU A 159 21.13 -2.39 -27.59
N GLU A 160 19.94 -2.29 -28.21
CA GLU A 160 19.63 -3.04 -29.41
C GLU A 160 20.80 -2.78 -30.36
N SER A 161 21.68 -3.78 -30.48
CA SER A 161 22.80 -3.73 -31.37
C SER A 161 22.20 -3.51 -32.73
N THR A 162 22.35 -2.29 -33.23
CA THR A 162 22.09 -1.96 -34.62
C THR A 162 23.10 -2.76 -35.42
N GLU A 163 22.78 -4.04 -35.67
CA GLU A 163 23.40 -4.81 -36.73
C GLU A 163 23.10 -4.03 -38.00
N GLY A 164 24.04 -3.17 -38.37
CA GLY A 164 24.00 -2.47 -39.64
C GLY A 164 23.86 -3.52 -40.72
N GLU A 165 22.82 -3.37 -41.55
CA GLU A 165 22.71 -4.06 -42.81
C GLU A 165 24.02 -3.87 -43.59
N VAL A 166 24.89 -4.88 -43.57
CA VAL A 166 25.97 -4.99 -44.54
C VAL A 166 25.31 -5.47 -45.82
N THR A 167 24.87 -4.54 -46.66
CA THR A 167 24.54 -4.81 -48.05
C THR A 167 25.79 -5.30 -48.77
N VAL A 168 25.76 -6.54 -49.23
CA VAL A 168 26.73 -7.14 -50.17
C VAL A 168 26.43 -6.69 -51.60
#